data_AF-A0A6J7K822-F1
#
_entry.id   AF-A0A6J7K822-F1
#
_cell.length_a   1.000
_cell.length_b   1.000
_cell.length_c   1.000
_cell.angle_alpha   90.00
_cell.angle_beta   90.00
_cell.angle_gamma   90.00
#
_symmetry.space_group_name_H-M   'P 1'
#
loop_
_entity.id
_entity.type
_entity.pdbx_description
1 polymer ?
#
loop_
_entity_poly.entity_id
_entity_poly.type
_entity_poly.pdbx_seq_one_letter_code
_entity_poly.pdbx_strand_id
1 'polypeptide(L)'
;MTTSDLPEPTKKPCNECPWRRNSEPGFFGPQIPEEFAAPALSGDMIICHKTVKVEGRDFGQPGLRQCAGAATFRANIGRRPRDPDVSFGEPDPDGIFATTGEFLDHHAPRSGSDEGFRLLGSVLSDRLLTMPGAPAAVDAELTRWASDLGPDRVAHAYRAALGVMFGERLRFVA
;
A
#
# COMPACT_ATOMS: atom_id res chain seq x y z
N MET A 1 -7.64 -1.11 35.81
CA MET A 1 -6.43 -1.02 34.96
C MET A 1 -6.76 -1.80 33.71
N THR A 2 -7.13 -1.14 32.62
CA THR A 2 -7.37 -1.80 31.33
C THR A 2 -6.01 -2.10 30.74
N THR A 3 -5.56 -3.34 30.91
CA THR A 3 -4.44 -3.88 30.12
C THR A 3 -4.83 -3.77 28.66
N SER A 4 -4.09 -2.98 27.90
CA SER A 4 -4.17 -2.86 26.44
C SER A 4 -4.37 -4.24 25.79
N ASP A 5 -5.43 -4.40 25.00
CA ASP A 5 -5.70 -5.65 24.27
C ASP A 5 -4.76 -5.81 23.05
N LEU A 6 -4.03 -4.75 22.68
CA LEU A 6 -3.09 -4.79 21.56
C LEU A 6 -1.72 -5.33 21.99
N PRO A 7 -1.05 -6.08 21.11
CA PRO A 7 0.27 -6.60 21.41
C PRO A 7 1.28 -5.45 21.53
N GLU A 8 2.37 -5.66 22.28
CA GLU A 8 3.47 -4.70 22.31
C GLU A 8 4.18 -4.59 20.94
N PRO A 9 4.79 -3.44 20.59
CA PRO A 9 5.60 -3.33 19.39
C PRO A 9 6.91 -4.12 19.46
N THR A 10 7.47 -4.47 18.30
CA THR A 10 8.88 -4.87 18.23
C THR A 10 9.80 -3.68 18.53
N LYS A 11 11.01 -3.92 19.05
CA LYS A 11 11.94 -2.82 19.41
C LYS A 11 12.49 -2.04 18.23
N LYS A 12 12.62 -2.67 17.06
CA LYS A 12 13.16 -2.06 15.84
C LYS A 12 12.50 -2.66 14.60
N PRO A 13 12.49 -1.94 13.46
CA PRO A 13 12.09 -2.52 12.18
C PRO A 13 12.96 -3.76 11.87
N CYS A 14 12.34 -4.85 11.42
CA CYS A 14 13.07 -6.04 10.99
C CYS A 14 13.87 -5.78 9.71
N ASN A 15 14.83 -6.64 9.37
CA ASN A 15 15.68 -6.44 8.18
C ASN A 15 14.89 -6.55 6.86
N GLU A 16 13.81 -7.34 6.87
CA GLU A 16 12.90 -7.56 5.73
C GLU A 16 11.70 -6.58 5.76
N CYS A 17 11.76 -5.54 6.59
CA CYS A 17 10.64 -4.62 6.77
C CYS A 17 10.39 -3.78 5.51
N PRO A 18 9.19 -3.84 4.89
CA PRO A 18 8.90 -3.07 3.68
C PRO A 18 8.93 -1.54 3.90
N TRP A 19 8.84 -1.08 5.15
CA TRP A 19 8.94 0.35 5.46
C TRP A 19 10.38 0.90 5.37
N ARG A 20 11.40 0.05 5.23
CA ARG A 20 12.79 0.49 5.18
C ARG A 20 13.14 1.06 3.83
N ARG A 21 13.92 2.14 3.79
CA ARG A 21 14.41 2.73 2.53
C ARG A 21 15.23 1.74 1.69
N ASN A 22 15.80 0.72 2.32
CA ASN A 22 16.60 -0.32 1.67
C ASN A 22 15.88 -1.67 1.50
N SER A 23 14.55 -1.72 1.63
CA SER A 23 13.79 -2.95 1.44
C SER A 23 13.70 -3.36 -0.03
N GLU A 24 13.40 -4.63 -0.28
CA GLU A 24 13.08 -5.11 -1.63
C GLU A 24 11.76 -4.48 -2.12
N PRO A 25 11.72 -3.86 -3.32
CA PRO A 25 10.48 -3.37 -3.93
C PRO A 25 9.44 -4.47 -4.15
N GLY A 26 8.15 -4.14 -4.01
CA GLY A 26 7.05 -5.07 -4.30
C GLY A 26 6.81 -6.26 -3.34
N PHE A 27 7.50 -6.34 -2.20
CA PHE A 27 7.35 -7.48 -1.28
C PHE A 27 6.20 -7.30 -0.26
N PHE A 28 4.95 -7.47 -0.70
CA PHE A 28 3.75 -7.30 0.15
C PHE A 28 2.78 -8.50 0.14
N GLY A 29 3.19 -9.62 -0.44
CA GLY A 29 2.28 -10.74 -0.70
C GLY A 29 1.23 -10.35 -1.75
N PRO A 30 -0.09 -10.55 -1.51
CA PRO A 30 -1.12 -10.26 -2.50
C PRO A 30 -1.52 -8.77 -2.59
N GLN A 31 -0.98 -7.91 -1.73
CA GLN A 31 -1.37 -6.49 -1.66
C GLN A 31 -0.52 -5.65 -2.62
N ILE A 32 -1.13 -4.60 -3.18
CA ILE A 32 -0.38 -3.52 -3.86
C ILE A 32 0.19 -2.51 -2.83
N PRO A 33 1.18 -1.67 -3.18
CA PRO A 33 1.78 -0.73 -2.25
C PRO A 33 0.75 0.18 -1.55
N GLU A 34 -0.24 0.67 -2.28
CA GLU A 34 -1.30 1.55 -1.75
C GLU A 34 -2.15 0.85 -0.69
N GLU A 35 -2.53 -0.41 -0.94
CA GLU A 35 -3.30 -1.22 0.00
C GLU A 35 -2.47 -1.55 1.26
N PHE A 36 -1.18 -1.83 1.08
CA PHE A 36 -0.27 -2.08 2.20
C PHE A 36 -0.07 -0.84 3.07
N ALA A 37 -0.02 0.35 2.44
CA ALA A 37 0.20 1.60 3.15
C ALA A 37 -1.04 2.13 3.88
N ALA A 38 -2.24 1.80 3.40
CA ALA A 38 -3.49 2.35 3.90
C ALA A 38 -3.66 2.24 5.44
N PRO A 39 -3.38 1.10 6.11
CA PRO A 39 -3.50 0.98 7.57
C PRO A 39 -2.54 1.92 8.33
N ALA A 40 -1.36 2.19 7.77
CA ALA A 40 -0.43 3.15 8.38
C ALA A 40 -0.98 4.59 8.31
N LEU A 41 -1.67 4.93 7.22
CA LEU A 41 -2.28 6.24 6.99
C LEU A 41 -3.55 6.47 7.80
N SER A 42 -4.37 5.42 7.99
CA SER A 42 -5.57 5.46 8.84
C SER A 42 -5.26 5.44 10.33
N GLY A 43 -4.06 4.96 10.70
CA GLY A 43 -3.64 4.80 12.08
C GLY A 43 -4.02 3.44 12.68
N ASP A 44 -4.41 2.47 11.84
CA ASP A 44 -4.72 1.10 12.26
C ASP A 44 -3.45 0.33 12.63
N MET A 45 -3.55 -0.62 13.56
CA MET A 45 -2.43 -1.47 13.96
C MET A 45 -1.95 -2.35 12.79
N ILE A 46 -0.63 -2.41 12.59
CA ILE A 46 0.00 -3.32 11.62
C ILE A 46 0.83 -4.32 12.40
N ILE A 47 0.65 -5.61 12.13
CA ILE A 47 1.39 -6.69 12.78
C ILE A 47 2.77 -6.85 12.15
N CYS A 48 3.77 -7.16 12.97
CA CYS A 48 5.10 -7.51 12.48
C CYS A 48 5.08 -8.89 11.83
N HIS A 49 5.43 -8.98 10.54
CA HIS A 49 5.44 -10.24 9.80
C HIS A 49 6.39 -11.29 10.40
N LYS A 50 7.43 -10.89 11.15
CA LYS A 50 8.34 -11.83 11.86
C LYS A 50 7.70 -12.51 13.06
N THR A 51 6.54 -12.03 13.51
CA THR A 51 5.83 -12.55 14.69
C THR A 51 4.60 -13.36 14.35
N VAL A 52 4.18 -13.34 13.08
CA VAL A 52 3.13 -14.21 12.57
C VAL A 52 3.68 -15.62 12.47
N LYS A 53 3.08 -16.58 13.19
CA LYS A 53 3.39 -18.00 13.01
C LYS A 53 2.61 -18.52 11.80
N VAL A 54 3.28 -19.28 10.95
CA VAL A 54 2.77 -19.74 9.63
C VAL A 54 1.54 -20.66 9.77
N GLU A 55 1.24 -21.16 10.97
CA GLU A 55 0.08 -22.01 11.22
C GLU A 55 -1.09 -21.21 11.84
N GLY A 56 -2.03 -20.84 10.98
CA GLY A 56 -3.31 -20.22 11.36
C GLY A 56 -3.29 -18.69 11.27
N ARG A 57 -4.26 -18.13 10.52
CA ARG A 57 -4.53 -16.69 10.40
C ARG A 57 -5.22 -16.14 11.66
N ASP A 58 -4.74 -16.51 12.83
CA ASP A 58 -5.33 -16.07 14.09
C ASP A 58 -4.53 -14.90 14.64
N PHE A 59 -5.08 -13.70 14.44
CA PHE A 59 -4.51 -12.43 14.88
C PHE A 59 -4.58 -12.23 16.40
N GLY A 60 -5.17 -13.16 17.14
CA GLY A 60 -5.17 -13.21 18.61
C GLY A 60 -4.09 -14.10 19.22
N GLN A 61 -3.18 -14.67 18.42
CA GLN A 61 -2.19 -15.59 18.94
C GLN A 61 -1.18 -14.94 19.90
N PRO A 62 -0.84 -15.61 21.01
CA PRO A 62 0.20 -15.13 21.91
C PRO A 62 1.55 -15.03 21.19
N GLY A 63 2.20 -13.87 21.32
CA GLY A 63 3.51 -13.59 20.73
C GLY A 63 3.48 -12.71 19.48
N LEU A 64 2.30 -12.31 19.00
CA LEU A 64 2.18 -11.26 18.00
C LEU A 64 2.73 -9.94 18.55
N ARG A 65 3.30 -9.13 17.67
CA ARG A 65 3.86 -7.81 18.00
C ARG A 65 3.44 -6.80 16.95
N GLN A 66 3.29 -5.54 17.35
CA GLN A 66 3.08 -4.46 16.38
C GLN A 66 4.36 -4.19 15.58
N CYS A 67 4.18 -3.75 14.34
CA CYS A 67 5.26 -3.43 13.41
C CYS A 67 5.93 -2.10 13.78
N ALA A 68 7.18 -2.17 14.24
CA ALA A 68 7.99 -0.98 14.50
C ALA A 68 8.22 -0.11 13.27
N GLY A 69 8.38 -0.72 12.08
CA GLY A 69 8.57 0.04 10.84
C GLY A 69 7.36 0.90 10.48
N ALA A 70 6.15 0.37 10.65
CA ALA A 70 4.93 1.15 10.46
C ALA A 70 4.79 2.25 11.51
N ALA A 71 5.12 1.97 12.78
CA ALA A 71 5.08 2.95 13.86
C ALA A 71 6.05 4.13 13.63
N THR A 72 7.26 3.84 13.16
CA THR A 72 8.26 4.85 12.75
C THR A 72 7.82 5.60 11.50
N PHE A 73 7.27 4.90 10.49
CA PHE A 73 6.75 5.56 9.29
C PHE A 73 5.66 6.57 9.64
N ARG A 74 4.70 6.20 10.50
CA ARG A 74 3.68 7.10 11.06
C ARG A 74 4.30 8.32 11.73
N ALA A 75 5.35 8.13 12.51
CA ALA A 75 6.07 9.21 13.17
C ALA A 75 6.71 10.16 12.14
N ASN A 76 7.36 9.62 11.10
CA ASN A 76 7.94 10.41 10.01
C ASN A 76 6.90 11.28 9.29
N ILE A 77 5.71 10.73 8.99
CA ILE A 77 4.65 11.46 8.29
C ILE A 77 3.73 12.27 9.22
N GLY A 78 4.03 12.34 10.53
CA GLY A 78 3.21 13.07 11.51
C GLY A 78 1.80 12.50 11.72
N ARG A 79 1.58 11.20 11.45
CA ARG A 79 0.28 10.53 11.60
C ARG A 79 0.20 9.75 12.90
N ARG A 80 -0.15 10.45 13.98
CA ARG A 80 -0.42 9.81 15.28
C ARG A 80 -1.74 9.01 15.23
N PRO A 81 -1.74 7.72 15.62
CA PRO A 81 -2.97 6.93 15.77
C PRO A 81 -3.97 7.57 16.74
N ARG A 82 -5.27 7.34 16.51
CA ARG A 82 -6.33 7.76 17.44
C ARG A 82 -6.42 6.84 18.65
N ASP A 83 -6.20 5.55 18.43
CA ASP A 83 -6.14 4.55 19.47
C ASP A 83 -4.78 4.66 20.20
N PRO A 84 -4.76 4.98 21.51
CA PRO A 84 -3.52 5.13 22.27
C PRO A 84 -2.74 3.82 22.41
N ASP A 85 -3.36 2.67 22.16
CA ASP A 85 -2.72 1.35 22.22
C ASP A 85 -1.97 1.00 20.92
N VAL A 86 -2.21 1.73 19.82
CA VAL A 86 -1.45 1.58 18.58
C VAL A 86 -0.12 2.32 18.70
N SER A 87 0.96 1.58 18.46
CA SER A 87 2.33 2.07 18.59
C SER A 87 2.62 3.25 17.67
N PHE A 88 3.21 4.28 18.27
CA PHE A 88 3.76 5.47 17.62
C PHE A 88 5.25 5.53 17.98
N GLY A 89 6.11 5.28 16.99
CA GLY A 89 7.55 5.18 17.20
C GLY A 89 8.24 6.55 17.27
N GLU A 90 9.55 6.54 17.46
CA GLU A 90 10.38 7.72 17.20
C GLU A 90 10.57 7.90 15.68
N PRO A 91 10.61 9.14 15.17
CA PRO A 91 10.89 9.41 13.77
C PRO A 91 12.34 9.03 13.41
N ASP A 92 12.50 8.41 12.24
CA ASP A 92 13.77 8.01 11.63
C ASP A 92 13.62 8.11 10.10
N PRO A 93 13.79 9.31 9.52
CA PRO A 93 13.66 9.53 8.08
C PRO A 93 14.85 8.97 7.27
N ASP A 94 15.95 8.61 7.94
CA ASP A 94 17.14 8.04 7.29
C ASP A 94 16.98 6.52 7.08
N GLY A 95 16.37 5.82 8.04
CA GLY A 95 16.14 4.38 7.99
C GLY A 95 14.80 3.95 7.38
N ILE A 96 13.76 4.77 7.53
CA ILE A 96 12.37 4.49 7.12
C ILE A 96 11.91 5.61 6.17
N PHE A 97 11.02 5.29 5.22
CA PHE A 97 10.47 6.29 4.31
C PHE A 97 9.90 7.50 5.08
N ALA A 98 10.20 8.70 4.61
CA ALA A 98 9.80 9.94 5.25
C ALA A 98 8.43 10.45 4.75
N THR A 99 7.97 9.97 3.58
CA THR A 99 6.66 10.32 3.02
C THR A 99 5.99 9.12 2.36
N THR A 100 4.66 9.21 2.18
CA THR A 100 3.90 8.23 1.38
C THR A 100 4.38 8.19 -0.06
N GLY A 101 4.77 9.33 -0.63
CA GLY A 101 5.30 9.40 -2.01
C GLY A 101 6.58 8.58 -2.16
N GLU A 102 7.53 8.74 -1.24
CA GLU A 102 8.78 7.95 -1.26
C GLU A 102 8.52 6.45 -1.17
N PHE A 103 7.60 6.03 -0.30
CA PHE A 103 7.22 4.63 -0.16
C PHE A 103 6.60 4.09 -1.48
N LEU A 104 5.64 4.81 -2.04
CA LEU A 104 4.96 4.39 -3.27
C LEU A 104 5.93 4.36 -4.47
N ASP A 105 6.80 5.35 -4.61
CA ASP A 105 7.77 5.39 -5.71
C ASP A 105 8.81 4.27 -5.61
N HIS A 106 9.26 3.94 -4.39
CA HIS A 106 10.18 2.82 -4.17
C HIS A 106 9.55 1.47 -4.51
N HIS A 107 8.28 1.30 -4.19
CA HIS A 107 7.56 0.04 -4.35
C HIS A 107 6.71 -0.05 -5.61
N ALA A 108 6.65 1.01 -6.41
CA ALA A 108 5.99 1.00 -7.70
C ALA A 108 6.59 -0.12 -8.56
N PRO A 109 5.76 -0.84 -9.35
CA PRO A 109 6.27 -1.79 -10.32
C PRO A 109 7.31 -1.07 -11.18
N ARG A 110 8.56 -1.56 -11.18
CA ARG A 110 9.54 -1.07 -12.15
C ARG A 110 8.98 -1.43 -13.52
N SER A 111 8.61 -0.43 -14.29
CA SER A 111 8.27 -0.53 -15.71
C SER A 111 9.40 -1.27 -16.41
N GLY A 112 9.25 -2.59 -16.54
CA GLY A 112 10.35 -3.48 -16.95
C GLY A 112 10.18 -4.95 -16.61
N SER A 113 9.28 -5.35 -15.70
CA SER A 113 8.90 -6.77 -15.55
C SER A 113 7.53 -7.04 -16.21
N ASP A 114 7.52 -7.87 -17.24
CA ASP A 114 6.33 -8.33 -17.97
C ASP A 114 5.24 -8.93 -17.06
N GLU A 115 5.60 -9.33 -15.85
CA GLU A 115 4.72 -9.96 -14.86
C GLU A 115 3.84 -8.95 -14.10
N GLY A 116 4.38 -7.75 -13.81
CA GLY A 116 3.62 -6.69 -13.14
C GLY A 116 2.49 -6.14 -14.01
N PHE A 117 2.72 -6.04 -15.32
CA PHE A 117 1.69 -5.66 -16.29
C PHE A 117 0.63 -6.75 -16.49
N ARG A 118 1.02 -8.03 -16.44
CA ARG A 118 0.07 -9.16 -16.56
C ARG A 118 -0.88 -9.27 -15.38
N LEU A 119 -0.40 -9.07 -14.15
CA LEU A 119 -1.22 -9.09 -12.93
C LEU A 119 -2.18 -7.89 -12.85
N LEU A 120 -1.72 -6.69 -13.23
CA LEU A 120 -2.62 -5.52 -13.33
C LEU A 120 -3.68 -5.71 -14.43
N GLY A 121 -3.30 -6.26 -15.59
CA GLY A 121 -4.23 -6.57 -16.67
C GLY A 121 -5.31 -7.60 -16.27
N SER A 122 -4.94 -8.65 -15.55
CA SER A 122 -5.89 -9.69 -15.13
C SER A 122 -6.84 -9.23 -14.03
N VAL A 123 -6.34 -8.53 -13.01
CA VAL A 123 -7.17 -8.01 -11.90
C VAL A 123 -8.13 -6.93 -12.39
N LEU A 124 -7.72 -6.09 -13.34
CA LEU A 124 -8.60 -5.06 -13.93
C LEU A 124 -9.64 -5.67 -14.85
N SER A 125 -9.30 -6.67 -15.66
CA SER A 125 -10.25 -7.38 -16.51
C SER A 125 -11.34 -8.07 -15.65
N ASP A 126 -10.97 -8.79 -14.59
CA ASP A 126 -11.95 -9.47 -13.74
C ASP A 126 -12.86 -8.50 -12.97
N ARG A 127 -12.33 -7.34 -12.53
CA ARG A 127 -13.10 -6.39 -11.72
C ARG A 127 -13.99 -5.46 -12.56
N LEU A 128 -13.59 -5.12 -13.78
CA LEU A 128 -14.43 -4.36 -14.73
C LEU A 128 -15.53 -5.23 -15.34
N LEU A 129 -15.25 -6.51 -15.63
CA LEU A 129 -16.23 -7.45 -16.20
C LEU A 129 -17.33 -7.88 -15.21
N THR A 130 -17.13 -7.68 -13.90
CA THR A 130 -18.07 -8.12 -12.86
C THR A 130 -18.94 -7.00 -12.29
N MET A 131 -18.74 -5.74 -12.70
CA MET A 131 -19.61 -4.62 -12.31
C MET A 131 -20.86 -4.56 -13.20
N PRO A 132 -22.08 -4.70 -12.64
CA PRO A 132 -23.30 -4.55 -13.43
C PRO A 132 -23.42 -3.09 -13.91
N GLY A 133 -23.32 -2.88 -15.22
CA GLY A 133 -23.43 -1.57 -15.86
C GLY A 133 -22.11 -0.87 -16.19
N ALA A 134 -20.96 -1.55 -16.15
CA ALA A 134 -19.73 -1.01 -16.74
C ALA A 134 -20.00 -0.69 -18.23
N PRO A 135 -19.95 0.59 -18.64
CA PRO A 135 -20.33 0.94 -20.00
C PRO A 135 -19.26 0.43 -20.95
N ALA A 136 -19.68 -0.23 -22.04
CA ALA A 136 -18.81 -0.69 -23.12
C ALA A 136 -17.86 0.40 -23.70
N ALA A 137 -18.14 1.68 -23.41
CA ALA A 137 -17.27 2.81 -23.69
C ALA A 137 -15.94 2.78 -22.91
N VAL A 138 -15.94 2.34 -21.64
CA VAL A 138 -14.72 2.29 -20.80
C VAL A 138 -13.74 1.26 -21.34
N ASP A 139 -14.24 0.10 -21.79
CA ASP A 139 -13.40 -0.93 -22.41
C ASP A 139 -12.81 -0.47 -23.74
N ALA A 140 -13.60 0.19 -24.59
CA ALA A 140 -13.12 0.71 -25.87
C ALA A 140 -12.06 1.81 -25.70
N GLU A 141 -12.23 2.67 -24.69
CA GLU A 141 -11.35 3.80 -24.45
C GLU A 141 -10.07 3.40 -23.72
N LEU A 142 -10.13 2.47 -22.76
CA LEU A 142 -8.95 1.84 -22.15
C LEU A 142 -8.14 1.04 -23.18
N THR A 143 -8.81 0.29 -24.06
CA THR A 143 -8.15 -0.47 -25.14
C THR A 143 -7.43 0.45 -26.12
N ARG A 144 -8.06 1.58 -26.50
CA ARG A 144 -7.44 2.60 -27.36
C ARG A 144 -6.27 3.32 -26.67
N TRP A 145 -6.38 3.64 -25.38
CA TRP A 145 -5.29 4.27 -24.64
C TRP A 145 -4.10 3.33 -24.42
N ALA A 146 -4.36 2.03 -24.22
CA ALA A 146 -3.33 1.01 -24.13
C ALA A 146 -2.56 0.83 -25.46
N SER A 147 -3.23 0.99 -26.61
CA SER A 147 -2.56 0.92 -27.92
C SER A 147 -1.71 2.16 -28.24
N ASP A 148 -2.16 3.34 -27.80
CA ASP A 148 -1.54 4.61 -28.23
C ASP A 148 -0.41 5.09 -27.30
N LEU A 149 -0.42 4.72 -26.02
CA LEU A 149 0.46 5.32 -25.00
C LEU A 149 1.71 4.50 -24.66
N GLY A 150 1.78 3.25 -25.10
CA GLY A 150 2.85 2.31 -24.72
C GLY A 150 2.75 1.84 -23.25
N PRO A 151 3.42 0.73 -22.89
CA PRO A 151 3.26 0.07 -21.58
C PRO A 151 3.61 0.99 -20.40
N ASP A 152 4.55 1.92 -20.57
CA ASP A 152 5.06 2.76 -19.48
C ASP A 152 4.09 3.89 -19.04
N ARG A 153 2.99 4.13 -19.77
CA ARG A 153 2.07 5.26 -19.52
C ARG A 153 0.65 4.87 -19.14
N VAL A 154 0.34 3.57 -19.08
CA VAL A 154 -0.97 3.04 -18.68
C VAL A 154 -1.34 3.43 -17.24
N ALA A 155 -0.36 3.56 -16.35
CA ALA A 155 -0.58 4.02 -14.97
C ALA A 155 -1.09 5.48 -14.89
N HIS A 156 -0.70 6.33 -15.84
CA HIS A 156 -1.18 7.72 -15.89
C HIS A 156 -2.63 7.79 -16.41
N ALA A 157 -2.95 7.00 -17.44
CA ALA A 157 -4.31 6.84 -17.94
C ALA A 157 -5.26 6.26 -16.88
N TYR A 158 -4.77 5.34 -16.05
CA TYR A 158 -5.51 4.77 -14.92
C TYR A 158 -5.81 5.81 -13.82
N ARG A 159 -4.84 6.64 -13.43
CA ARG A 159 -5.07 7.75 -12.47
C ARG A 159 -6.08 8.77 -13.00
N ALA A 160 -6.05 9.05 -14.31
CA ALA A 160 -7.03 9.92 -14.95
C ALA A 160 -8.44 9.30 -14.96
N ALA A 161 -8.57 8.00 -15.27
CA ALA A 161 -9.84 7.29 -15.27
C ALA A 161 -10.48 7.20 -13.88
N LEU A 162 -9.70 6.96 -12.83
CA LEU A 162 -10.18 6.99 -11.44
C LEU A 162 -10.63 8.39 -11.01
N GLY A 163 -9.94 9.45 -11.44
CA GLY A 163 -10.35 10.83 -11.20
C GLY A 163 -11.70 11.19 -11.85
N VAL A 164 -12.03 10.55 -12.98
CA VAL A 164 -13.34 10.68 -13.64
C VAL A 164 -14.41 9.88 -12.92
N MET A 165 -14.11 8.66 -12.44
CA MET A 165 -15.09 7.78 -11.79
C MET A 165 -15.46 8.19 -10.36
N PHE A 166 -14.58 8.85 -9.61
CA PHE A 166 -14.81 9.20 -8.20
C PHE A 166 -15.09 10.69 -7.94
N GLY A 167 -15.23 11.51 -8.99
CA GLY A 167 -15.80 12.85 -8.93
C GLY A 167 -15.17 13.82 -7.91
N GLU A 168 -14.05 14.48 -8.26
CA GLU A 168 -13.94 15.95 -8.31
C GLU A 168 -12.52 16.45 -8.65
N ARG A 169 -12.44 17.29 -9.70
CA ARG A 169 -11.54 18.45 -9.90
C ARG A 169 -10.08 18.36 -9.41
N LEU A 170 -9.23 17.64 -10.13
CA LEU A 170 -7.84 18.08 -10.26
C LEU A 170 -7.74 19.13 -11.37
N ARG A 171 -7.83 20.41 -11.00
CA ARG A 171 -7.38 21.51 -11.87
C ARG A 171 -5.86 21.46 -11.91
N PHE A 172 -5.32 21.02 -13.03
CA PHE A 172 -3.90 21.18 -13.35
C PHE A 172 -3.66 22.66 -13.71
N VAL A 173 -2.85 23.35 -12.93
CA VAL A 173 -2.18 24.57 -13.40
C VAL A 173 -0.88 24.11 -14.05
N ALA A 174 -0.68 24.55 -15.29
CA ALA A 174 0.40 24.20 -16.20
C ALA A 174 1.79 24.57 -15.68
#